data_AF-A0A2A3XIL7-F1
#
_entry.id   AF-A0A2A3XIL7-F1
#
_cell.length_a   1.000
_cell.length_b   1.000
_cell.length_c   1.000
_cell.angle_alpha   90.00
_cell.angle_beta   90.00
_cell.angle_gamma   90.00
#
_symmetry.space_group_name_H-M   'P 1'
#
loop_
_entity.id
_entity.type
_entity.pdbx_description
1 polymer ?
#
loop_
_entity_poly.entity_id
_entity_poly.type
_entity_poly.pdbx_seq_one_letter_code
_entity_poly.pdbx_strand_id
1 'polypeptide(L)'
;MLGESPWFRNLNADQSELKIPLSKLDPETTSLTYPDSFIALSRDDKPYFNQVFLLSEMSELFDRFGVPDNDQMVPYERYWETDFELYIEIQLWDIPPGFKT
;
A
#
# COMPACT_ATOMS: atom_id res chain seq x y z
N MET A 1 2.53 -5.73 -10.75
CA MET A 1 2.39 -6.23 -9.37
C MET A 1 3.45 -5.51 -8.57
N LEU A 2 3.10 -4.94 -7.41
CA LEU A 2 4.03 -4.11 -6.62
C LEU A 2 4.82 -4.88 -5.56
N GLY A 3 4.52 -6.17 -5.41
CA GLY A 3 5.12 -7.04 -4.41
C GLY A 3 4.10 -8.05 -3.91
N GLU A 4 4.51 -8.85 -2.94
CA GLU A 4 3.63 -9.70 -2.15
C GLU A 4 3.67 -9.23 -0.70
N SER A 5 2.57 -9.46 0.05
CA SER A 5 2.59 -9.32 1.50
C SER A 5 2.33 -10.67 2.16
N PRO A 6 3.36 -11.53 2.30
CA PRO A 6 3.28 -12.76 3.08
C PRO A 6 2.82 -12.53 4.52
N TRP A 7 3.11 -11.33 5.06
CA TRP A 7 2.87 -10.94 6.45
C TRP A 7 1.39 -11.06 6.84
N PHE A 8 0.48 -10.73 5.92
CA PHE A 8 -0.95 -10.86 6.21
C PHE A 8 -1.42 -12.31 6.22
N ARG A 9 -0.80 -13.27 5.50
CA ARG A 9 -1.39 -14.58 5.12
C ARG A 9 -1.90 -15.45 6.27
N ASN A 10 -1.42 -15.24 7.51
CA ASN A 10 -1.72 -16.10 8.65
C ASN A 10 -2.49 -15.37 9.78
N LEU A 11 -3.02 -14.18 9.52
CA LEU A 11 -3.73 -13.42 10.54
C LEU A 11 -5.17 -13.89 10.77
N ASN A 12 -5.74 -14.68 9.85
CA ASN A 12 -7.08 -15.25 9.98
C ASN A 12 -7.14 -16.65 9.30
N ALA A 13 -7.91 -17.57 9.88
CA ALA A 13 -8.10 -18.93 9.37
C ALA A 13 -8.72 -18.99 7.96
N ASP A 14 -9.59 -18.04 7.61
CA ASP A 14 -10.33 -18.01 6.33
C ASP A 14 -9.80 -16.96 5.35
N GLN A 15 -8.53 -16.58 5.49
CA GLN A 15 -7.95 -15.55 4.65
C GLN A 15 -7.79 -16.01 3.19
N SER A 16 -8.07 -15.09 2.27
CA SER A 16 -7.86 -15.27 0.83
C SER A 16 -7.00 -14.14 0.26
N GLU A 17 -6.23 -14.45 -0.80
CA GLU A 17 -5.39 -13.48 -1.52
C GLU A 17 -5.93 -13.30 -2.95
N LEU A 18 -5.89 -12.06 -3.45
CA LEU A 18 -6.20 -11.73 -4.83
C LEU A 18 -5.03 -10.96 -5.46
N LYS A 19 -4.70 -11.30 -6.71
CA LYS A 19 -3.68 -10.60 -7.50
C LYS A 19 -4.33 -9.82 -8.64
N ILE A 20 -4.37 -8.49 -8.52
CA ILE A 20 -4.89 -7.58 -9.54
C ILE A 20 -3.72 -6.86 -10.23
N PRO A 21 -3.59 -6.91 -11.57
CA PRO A 21 -2.64 -6.05 -12.28
C PRO A 21 -3.03 -4.58 -12.09
N LEU A 22 -2.07 -3.71 -11.74
CA LEU A 22 -2.33 -2.27 -11.59
C LEU A 22 -2.94 -1.63 -12.85
N SER A 23 -2.60 -2.14 -14.04
CA SER A 23 -3.18 -1.69 -15.32
C SER A 23 -4.68 -1.98 -15.47
N LYS A 24 -5.30 -2.69 -14.52
CA LYS A 24 -6.75 -2.89 -14.44
C LYS A 24 -7.45 -1.87 -13.55
N LEU A 25 -6.70 -1.06 -12.81
CA LEU A 25 -7.20 0.00 -11.96
C LEU A 25 -7.19 1.32 -12.74
N ASP A 26 -8.22 2.14 -12.55
CA ASP A 26 -8.29 3.47 -13.13
C ASP A 26 -7.43 4.42 -12.28
N PRO A 27 -6.36 5.02 -12.86
CA PRO A 27 -5.40 5.79 -12.08
C PRO A 27 -5.98 7.08 -11.49
N GLU A 28 -7.09 7.59 -12.02
CA GLU A 28 -7.72 8.83 -11.57
C GLU A 28 -8.77 8.60 -10.47
N THR A 29 -9.22 7.35 -10.29
CA THR A 29 -10.19 6.94 -9.24
C THR A 29 -9.60 5.93 -8.26
N THR A 30 -8.29 5.73 -8.31
CA THR A 30 -7.53 4.90 -7.39
C THR A 30 -6.53 5.77 -6.65
N SER A 31 -6.58 5.75 -5.32
CA SER A 31 -5.61 6.43 -4.48
C SER A 31 -4.68 5.46 -3.77
N LEU A 32 -3.60 6.00 -3.23
CA LEU A 32 -2.71 5.33 -2.31
C LEU A 32 -2.29 6.27 -1.17
N THR A 33 -1.99 5.66 -0.03
CA THR A 33 -1.12 6.29 0.98
C THR A 33 0.27 5.67 0.88
N TYR A 34 1.27 6.49 1.16
CA TYR A 34 2.67 6.06 1.21
C TYR A 34 3.25 6.47 2.56
N PRO A 35 3.53 5.54 3.49
CA PRO A 35 3.19 4.11 3.51
C PRO A 35 1.70 3.90 3.86
N ASP A 36 1.33 2.79 4.51
CA ASP A 36 -0.05 2.49 4.85
C ASP A 36 -0.75 3.61 5.67
N SER A 37 -2.08 3.64 5.60
CA SER A 37 -2.88 4.76 6.09
C SER A 37 -2.75 4.98 7.59
N PHE A 38 -2.48 3.93 8.37
CA PHE A 38 -2.36 4.04 9.82
C PHE A 38 -1.17 4.92 10.22
N ILE A 39 -0.05 4.78 9.53
CA ILE A 39 1.14 5.61 9.73
C ILE A 39 1.01 6.93 8.99
N ALA A 40 0.62 6.88 7.72
CA ALA A 40 0.60 8.06 6.84
C ALA A 40 -0.37 9.15 7.33
N LEU A 41 -1.46 8.79 7.99
CA LEU A 41 -2.48 9.74 8.47
C LEU A 41 -2.37 10.07 9.97
N SER A 42 -1.43 9.46 10.70
CA SER A 42 -1.24 9.71 12.15
C SER A 42 -0.01 10.54 12.47
N ARG A 43 0.85 10.79 11.49
CA ARG A 43 2.16 11.43 11.63
C ARG A 43 2.31 12.61 10.69
N ASP A 44 3.24 13.52 10.97
CA ASP A 44 3.53 14.70 10.16
C ASP A 44 5.03 14.98 9.98
N ASP A 45 5.89 14.07 10.42
CA ASP A 45 7.34 14.23 10.46
C ASP A 45 8.05 13.91 9.13
N LYS A 46 7.31 13.47 8.10
CA LYS A 46 7.84 13.17 6.77
C LYS A 46 7.06 13.88 5.67
N PRO A 47 7.72 14.22 4.55
CA PRO A 47 7.13 15.05 3.50
C PRO A 47 5.98 14.39 2.73
N TYR A 48 5.74 13.08 2.91
CA TYR A 48 4.66 12.31 2.29
C TYR A 48 3.54 11.93 3.27
N PHE A 49 3.68 12.26 4.55
CA PHE A 49 2.60 12.04 5.51
C PHE A 49 1.49 13.10 5.36
N ASN A 50 0.32 12.79 5.91
CA ASN A 50 -0.94 13.54 5.78
C ASN A 50 -1.34 13.83 4.34
N GLN A 51 -0.96 12.96 3.41
CA GLN A 51 -1.26 13.09 2.00
C GLN A 51 -1.83 11.79 1.45
N VAL A 52 -2.71 11.97 0.47
CA VAL A 52 -3.26 10.90 -0.36
C VAL A 52 -2.83 11.20 -1.78
N PHE A 53 -2.28 10.21 -2.45
CA PHE A 53 -1.77 10.33 -3.81
C PHE A 53 -2.65 9.51 -4.74
N LEU A 54 -2.81 9.95 -5.97
CA LEU A 54 -3.42 9.16 -7.04
C LEU A 54 -2.44 8.10 -7.52
N LEU A 55 -2.98 7.01 -8.06
CA LEU A 55 -2.18 5.96 -8.68
C LEU A 55 -1.36 6.52 -9.86
N SER A 56 -1.82 7.57 -10.55
CA SER A 56 -1.04 8.27 -11.59
C SER A 56 0.22 8.96 -11.06
N GLU A 57 0.29 9.29 -9.77
CA GLU A 57 1.43 9.96 -9.11
C GLU A 57 2.47 8.96 -8.57
N MET A 58 2.16 7.66 -8.58
CA MET A 58 2.97 6.61 -7.98
C MET A 58 4.42 6.58 -8.50
N SER A 59 4.62 6.77 -9.81
CA SER A 59 5.97 6.73 -10.39
C SER A 59 6.84 7.86 -9.84
N GLU A 60 6.31 9.08 -9.78
CA GLU A 60 7.06 10.22 -9.23
C GLU A 60 7.37 10.01 -7.74
N LEU A 61 6.40 9.46 -7.01
CA LEU A 61 6.55 9.21 -5.60
C LEU A 61 7.66 8.19 -5.33
N PHE A 62 7.74 7.13 -6.13
CA PHE A 62 8.80 6.12 -6.04
C PHE A 62 10.16 6.65 -6.50
N ASP A 63 10.20 7.49 -7.53
CA ASP A 63 11.44 8.13 -7.95
C ASP A 63 12.02 9.05 -6.86
N ARG A 64 11.14 9.68 -6.06
CA ARG A 64 11.54 10.62 -5.00
C ARG A 64 11.86 9.96 -3.67
N PHE A 65 11.10 8.94 -3.28
CA PHE A 65 11.15 8.37 -1.92
C PHE A 65 11.49 6.87 -1.89
N GLY A 66 11.60 6.23 -3.05
CA GLY A 66 11.81 4.80 -3.17
C GLY A 66 10.52 3.99 -3.17
N VAL A 67 10.65 2.67 -3.22
CA VAL A 67 9.54 1.73 -2.99
C VAL A 67 9.70 1.25 -1.54
N PRO A 68 8.63 1.18 -0.73
CA PRO A 68 8.69 0.62 0.60
C PRO A 68 9.12 -0.85 0.46
N ASP A 69 10.20 -1.21 1.14
CA ASP A 69 10.73 -2.57 1.10
C ASP A 69 10.58 -3.20 2.48
N ASN A 70 9.94 -4.37 2.51
CA ASN A 70 9.86 -5.18 3.70
C ASN A 70 10.89 -6.31 3.59
N ASP A 71 12.01 -6.15 4.28
CA ASP A 71 13.07 -7.16 4.38
C ASP A 71 12.64 -8.45 5.11
N GLN A 72 11.41 -8.47 5.67
CA GLN A 72 10.79 -9.57 6.42
C GLN A 72 11.61 -10.01 7.64
N MET A 73 12.57 -9.20 8.10
CA MET A 73 13.48 -9.59 9.18
C MET A 73 12.79 -9.52 10.55
N VAL A 74 11.72 -8.74 10.67
CA VAL A 74 10.98 -8.56 11.92
C VAL A 74 9.66 -9.34 11.89
N PRO A 75 9.44 -10.31 12.80
CA PRO A 75 8.19 -11.05 12.87
C PRO A 75 7.03 -10.16 13.35
N TYR A 76 5.78 -10.57 13.08
CA TYR A 76 4.57 -9.79 13.40
C TYR A 76 4.55 -9.31 14.87
N GLU A 77 4.92 -10.20 15.79
CA GLU A 77 4.96 -9.95 17.23
C GLU A 77 6.07 -8.99 17.65
N ARG A 78 6.82 -8.41 16.73
CA ARG A 78 7.82 -7.37 16.99
C ARG A 78 7.72 -6.24 15.98
N TYR A 79 6.65 -6.20 15.19
CA TYR A 79 6.45 -5.21 14.12
C TYR A 79 6.55 -3.76 14.61
N TRP A 80 6.22 -3.53 15.89
CA TRP A 80 6.36 -2.24 16.56
C TRP A 80 7.80 -1.74 16.77
N GLU A 81 8.80 -2.56 16.46
CA GLU A 81 10.20 -2.16 16.49
C GLU A 81 10.68 -1.56 15.16
N THR A 82 9.82 -1.54 14.13
CA THR A 82 10.13 -0.98 12.81
C THR A 82 9.56 0.43 12.64
N ASP A 83 9.97 1.13 11.59
CA ASP A 83 9.38 2.42 11.20
C ASP A 83 7.99 2.28 10.57
N PHE A 84 7.46 1.05 10.47
CA PHE A 84 6.14 0.72 9.90
C PHE A 84 5.95 1.14 8.42
N GLU A 85 7.02 1.55 7.73
CA GLU A 85 6.97 1.98 6.33
C GLU A 85 7.20 0.82 5.38
N LEU A 86 6.43 -0.26 5.55
CA LEU A 86 6.67 -1.53 4.85
C LEU A 86 5.73 -1.76 3.66
N TYR A 87 4.56 -1.14 3.69
CA TYR A 87 3.51 -1.36 2.71
C TYR A 87 2.92 -0.02 2.26
N ILE A 88 2.41 0.00 1.04
CA ILE A 88 1.47 1.03 0.59
C ILE A 88 0.06 0.46 0.74
N GLU A 89 -0.90 1.34 1.04
CA GLU A 89 -2.31 0.98 1.00
C GLU A 89 -2.92 1.59 -0.25
N ILE A 90 -3.66 0.80 -1.03
CA ILE A 90 -4.39 1.25 -2.22
C ILE A 90 -5.88 1.29 -1.89
N GLN A 91 -6.53 2.42 -2.16
CA GLN A 91 -7.97 2.60 -2.01
C GLN A 91 -8.63 2.79 -3.38
N LEU A 92 -9.69 2.03 -3.63
CA LEU A 92 -10.50 2.12 -4.85
C LEU A 92 -11.76 2.94 -4.57
N TRP A 93 -11.95 4.04 -5.29
CA TRP A 93 -13.12 4.91 -5.14
C TRP A 93 -14.23 4.61 -6.15
N ASP A 94 -13.95 3.76 -7.14
CA ASP A 94 -14.92 3.22 -8.09
C ASP A 94 -14.62 1.74 -8.37
N ILE A 95 -15.60 1.03 -8.92
CA ILE A 95 -15.43 -0.34 -9.41
C ILE A 95 -14.49 -0.28 -10.61
N PRO A 96 -13.36 -1.02 -10.62
CA PRO A 96 -12.45 -0.95 -11.75
C PRO A 96 -13.17 -1.43 -13.03
N PRO A 97 -12.88 -0.86 -14.22
CA PRO A 97 -13.68 -1.08 -15.42
C PRO A 97 -13.88 -2.56 -15.80
N GLY A 98 -12.89 -3.41 -15.52
CA GLY A 98 -12.94 -4.85 -15.79
C GLY A 98 -13.85 -5.66 -14.86
N PHE A 99 -14.44 -5.03 -13.84
CA PHE A 99 -15.34 -5.66 -12.85
C PHE A 99 -16.75 -5.05 -12.86
N LYS A 100 -17.04 -4.06 -13.72
CA LYS A 100 -18.40 -3.54 -13.92
C LYS A 100 -19.19 -4.58 -14.73
N THR A 101 -20.28 -5.10 -14.15
CA THR A 101 -21.21 -6.07 -14.77
C THR A 101 -22.07 -5.44 -15.85
#